data_AF-A0A3N5X7P3-F1
#
_entry.id   AF-A0A3N5X7P3-F1
#
_cell.length_a   1.000
_cell.length_b   1.000
_cell.length_c   1.000
_cell.angle_alpha   90.00
_cell.angle_beta   90.00
_cell.angle_gamma   90.00
#
_symmetry.space_group_name_H-M   'P 1'
#
loop_
_entity.id
_entity.type
_entity.pdbx_description
1 polymer ?
#
loop_
_entity_poly.entity_id
_entity_poly.type
_entity_poly.pdbx_seq_one_letter_code
_entity_poly.pdbx_strand_id
1 'polypeptide(L)'
;MRCPITYQELQPGQRYSLQGIRMLSRKLSDLRDFPYTTQEQLEQARQRAVKMSIQGVQPKLSAVLSLKAQTFELADTGGRFILKPPVLEWPEVPQNEDLSMRLAGAAGISVPEHGMVFASDSSLVYFVRRFDRTGNSKIAVEDFGQLAGLSRNTKYDFSMEKMVGIIDQFCTFPALEKLRLLKLTLINFLIGNEDAHVKNFSLIKRGVKIELAPAYDLVNTTIVLNGTEEIALPISGKRNRLKREHFFEYLARERMRLQRLPSERWRRKSPLDCRDGRN
;
A
#
# COMPACT_ATOMS: atom_id res chain seq x y z
N MET A 1 24.64 7.79 3.80
CA MET A 1 23.62 6.77 3.42
C MET A 1 22.36 7.01 4.24
N ARG A 2 21.17 6.65 3.73
CA ARG A 2 19.90 6.80 4.48
C ARG A 2 19.38 5.43 4.93
N CYS A 3 18.70 5.39 6.07
CA CYS A 3 18.09 4.19 6.61
C CYS A 3 16.97 3.69 5.68
N PRO A 4 16.97 2.42 5.25
CA PRO A 4 15.92 1.86 4.39
C PRO A 4 14.55 1.71 5.08
N ILE A 5 14.47 1.93 6.40
CA ILE A 5 13.23 1.86 7.18
C ILE A 5 12.67 3.25 7.49
N THR A 6 13.52 4.25 7.74
CA THR A 6 13.07 5.59 8.23
C THR A 6 13.52 6.76 7.35
N TYR A 7 14.39 6.53 6.37
CA TYR A 7 15.01 7.55 5.49
C TYR A 7 15.85 8.61 6.22
N GLN A 8 16.11 8.40 7.51
CA GLN A 8 17.04 9.20 8.29
C GLN A 8 18.47 8.97 7.81
N GLU A 9 19.28 10.02 7.89
CA GLU A 9 20.72 9.90 7.64
C GLU A 9 21.36 8.98 8.68
N LEU A 10 22.28 8.15 8.21
CA LEU A 10 23.01 7.18 9.00
C LEU A 10 24.45 7.62 9.21
N GLN A 11 25.00 7.28 10.37
CA GLN A 11 26.43 7.40 10.62
C GLN A 11 27.20 6.37 9.78
N PRO A 12 28.48 6.61 9.47
CA PRO A 12 29.32 5.65 8.76
C PRO A 12 29.28 4.26 9.43
N GLY A 13 29.12 3.20 8.63
CA GLY A 13 29.06 1.81 9.09
C GLY A 13 27.69 1.33 9.61
N GLN A 14 26.71 2.21 9.78
CA GLN A 14 25.35 1.79 10.14
C GLN A 14 24.53 1.38 8.91
N ARG A 15 23.74 0.30 9.04
CA ARG A 15 22.75 -0.11 8.02
C ARG A 15 21.33 0.40 8.34
N TYR A 16 21.00 0.54 9.62
CA TYR A 16 19.66 0.93 10.09
C TYR A 16 19.73 1.96 11.21
N SER A 17 18.70 2.80 11.29
CA SER A 17 18.52 3.72 12.41
C SER A 17 17.92 2.97 13.60
N LEU A 18 18.24 3.41 14.81
CA LEU A 18 17.64 2.87 16.03
C LEU A 18 16.10 3.01 16.03
N GLN A 19 15.58 4.10 15.45
CA GLN A 19 14.14 4.28 15.29
C GLN A 19 13.54 3.22 14.36
N GLY A 20 14.19 2.90 13.25
CA GLY A 20 13.75 1.85 12.32
C GLY A 20 13.72 0.47 12.95
N ILE A 21 14.76 0.13 13.71
CA ILE A 21 14.83 -1.13 14.47
C ILE A 21 13.70 -1.20 15.51
N ARG A 22 13.48 -0.11 16.26
CA ARG A 22 12.44 -0.04 17.29
C ARG A 22 11.02 -0.01 16.74
N MET A 23 10.83 0.45 15.50
CA MET A 23 9.56 0.36 14.79
C MET A 23 9.16 -1.11 14.57
N LEU A 24 10.11 -1.98 14.24
CA LEU A 24 9.86 -3.42 14.11
C LEU A 24 9.55 -4.07 15.45
N SER A 25 10.34 -3.76 16.49
CA SER A 25 10.11 -4.20 17.86
C SER A 25 10.97 -3.39 18.84
N ARG A 26 10.37 -2.92 19.94
CA ARG A 26 11.10 -2.25 21.03
C ARG A 26 12.17 -3.11 21.69
N LYS A 27 12.11 -4.44 21.53
CA LYS A 27 13.04 -5.40 22.11
C LYS A 27 14.26 -5.69 21.22
N LEU A 28 14.29 -5.17 19.99
CA LEU A 28 15.47 -5.32 19.14
C LEU A 28 16.51 -4.26 19.49
N SER A 29 17.78 -4.69 19.54
CA SER A 29 18.95 -3.82 19.66
C SER A 29 19.63 -3.59 18.32
N ASP A 30 19.48 -4.52 17.37
CA ASP A 30 20.01 -4.45 16.01
C ASP A 30 19.05 -5.19 15.05
N LEU A 31 19.32 -5.07 13.74
CA LEU A 31 18.65 -5.80 12.68
C LEU A 31 19.70 -6.35 11.71
N ARG A 32 19.92 -7.66 11.74
CA ARG A 32 20.78 -8.38 10.80
C ARG A 32 20.09 -8.57 9.46
N ASP A 33 20.90 -8.75 8.44
CA ASP A 33 20.44 -9.02 7.08
C ASP A 33 19.54 -10.26 7.04
N PHE A 34 18.58 -10.26 6.12
CA PHE A 34 17.73 -11.40 5.86
C PHE A 34 18.57 -12.53 5.25
N PRO A 35 18.60 -13.74 5.83
CA PRO A 35 19.64 -14.73 5.55
C PRO A 35 19.38 -15.53 4.27
N TYR A 36 18.85 -14.89 3.24
CA TYR A 36 18.58 -15.48 1.93
C TYR A 36 18.96 -14.48 0.85
N THR A 37 19.69 -14.95 -0.16
CA THR A 37 19.95 -14.20 -1.39
C THR A 37 18.66 -14.01 -2.19
N THR A 38 18.64 -13.08 -3.14
CA THR A 38 17.50 -12.84 -4.02
C THR A 38 17.05 -14.12 -4.72
N GLN A 39 18.01 -14.92 -5.22
CA GLN A 39 17.72 -16.18 -5.90
C GLN A 39 17.06 -17.21 -4.96
N GLU A 40 17.57 -17.36 -3.74
CA GLU A 40 16.97 -18.24 -2.74
C GLU A 40 15.58 -17.76 -2.35
N GLN A 41 15.37 -16.46 -2.19
CA GLN A 41 14.07 -15.88 -1.88
C GLN A 41 13.03 -16.18 -2.95
N LEU A 42 13.39 -16.02 -4.23
CA LEU A 42 12.51 -16.35 -5.36
C LEU A 42 12.16 -17.84 -5.38
N GLU A 43 13.13 -18.71 -5.11
CA GLU A 43 12.89 -20.15 -5.03
C GLU A 43 11.99 -20.52 -3.84
N GLN A 44 12.24 -19.95 -2.66
CA GLN A 44 11.39 -20.13 -1.48
C GLN A 44 9.95 -19.64 -1.72
N ALA A 45 9.79 -18.54 -2.46
CA ALA A 45 8.48 -18.00 -2.84
C ALA A 45 7.78 -18.94 -3.82
N ARG A 46 8.49 -19.44 -4.85
CA ARG A 46 7.97 -20.40 -5.83
C ARG A 46 7.49 -21.67 -5.17
N GLN A 47 8.31 -22.28 -4.30
CA GLN A 47 7.98 -23.51 -3.56
C GLN A 47 6.73 -23.36 -2.69
N ARG A 48 6.55 -22.19 -2.06
CA ARG A 48 5.36 -21.91 -1.22
C ARG A 48 4.14 -21.48 -2.03
N ALA A 49 4.35 -20.94 -3.23
CA ALA A 49 3.29 -20.52 -4.14
C ALA A 49 2.64 -21.69 -4.90
N VAL A 50 3.22 -22.91 -4.90
CA VAL A 50 2.71 -24.11 -5.62
C VAL A 50 1.23 -24.42 -5.32
N LYS A 51 0.63 -23.89 -4.24
CA LYS A 51 -0.80 -24.01 -3.95
C LYS A 51 -1.71 -23.06 -4.75
N MET A 52 -1.19 -22.08 -5.49
CA MET A 52 -1.96 -21.13 -6.29
C MET A 52 -1.21 -20.73 -7.58
N SER A 53 -1.56 -21.37 -8.70
CA SER A 53 -1.05 -21.04 -10.04
C SER A 53 -1.67 -19.73 -10.56
N ILE A 54 -0.88 -18.65 -10.56
CA ILE A 54 -1.13 -17.45 -11.39
C ILE A 54 0.25 -16.88 -11.79
N GLN A 55 0.56 -16.91 -13.09
CA GLN A 55 1.70 -16.18 -13.67
C GLN A 55 1.51 -14.66 -13.48
N GLY A 56 2.58 -13.93 -13.20
CA GLY A 56 2.56 -12.46 -13.07
C GLY A 56 2.27 -11.92 -11.67
N VAL A 57 2.18 -12.77 -10.64
CA VAL A 57 2.05 -12.32 -9.24
C VAL A 57 3.43 -12.07 -8.65
N GLN A 58 3.63 -10.90 -8.05
CA GLN A 58 4.86 -10.56 -7.32
C GLN A 58 5.20 -11.64 -6.28
N PRO A 59 6.43 -12.18 -6.27
CA PRO A 59 6.86 -13.14 -5.27
C PRO A 59 6.68 -12.57 -3.86
N LYS A 60 6.16 -13.39 -2.95
CA LYS A 60 5.94 -12.98 -1.57
C LYS A 60 6.27 -14.12 -0.61
N LEU A 61 6.88 -13.75 0.50
CA LEU A 61 7.30 -14.64 1.57
C LEU A 61 6.60 -14.22 2.86
N SER A 62 6.04 -15.17 3.60
CA SER A 62 5.53 -14.88 4.94
C SER A 62 6.63 -15.09 5.95
N ALA A 63 6.76 -14.16 6.91
CA ALA A 63 7.84 -14.19 7.88
C ALA A 63 7.42 -13.73 9.27
N VAL A 64 8.25 -14.09 10.24
CA VAL A 64 8.25 -13.56 11.60
C VAL A 64 9.56 -12.83 11.86
N LEU A 65 9.53 -11.91 12.82
CA LEU A 65 10.73 -11.24 13.30
C LEU A 65 11.28 -12.00 14.51
N SER A 66 12.51 -12.50 14.39
CA SER A 66 13.21 -13.25 15.43
C SER A 66 14.00 -12.30 16.33
N LEU A 67 13.61 -12.21 17.61
CA LEU A 67 14.31 -11.34 18.56
C LEU A 67 15.68 -11.90 18.97
N LYS A 68 15.85 -13.23 18.91
CA LYS A 68 17.11 -13.90 19.24
C LYS A 68 18.11 -13.77 18.09
N ALA A 69 17.69 -14.05 16.86
CA ALA A 69 18.54 -13.93 15.68
C ALA A 69 18.67 -12.48 15.18
N GLN A 70 17.79 -11.59 15.64
CA GLN A 70 17.70 -10.19 15.22
C GLN A 70 17.52 -10.02 13.71
N THR A 71 16.79 -10.94 13.06
CA THR A 71 16.50 -10.91 11.62
C THR A 71 15.08 -11.44 11.36
N PHE A 72 14.64 -11.39 10.11
CA PHE A 72 13.43 -12.06 9.66
C PHE A 72 13.68 -13.56 9.44
N GLU A 73 12.70 -14.38 9.81
CA GLU A 73 12.68 -15.82 9.57
C GLU A 73 11.42 -16.18 8.78
N LEU A 74 11.57 -17.04 7.77
CA LEU A 74 10.43 -17.54 6.99
C LEU A 74 9.46 -18.32 7.89
N ALA A 75 8.17 -18.15 7.64
CA ALA A 75 7.12 -18.77 8.42
C ALA A 75 6.00 -19.29 7.51
N ASP A 76 5.74 -20.60 7.56
CA ASP A 76 4.63 -21.20 6.80
C ASP A 76 3.28 -20.95 7.49
N THR A 77 3.30 -20.77 8.81
CA THR A 77 2.12 -20.42 9.61
C THR A 77 2.46 -19.32 10.61
N GLY A 78 1.46 -18.53 11.02
CA GLY A 78 1.66 -17.47 12.02
C GLY A 78 2.53 -16.29 11.57
N GLY A 79 2.91 -16.21 10.29
CA GLY A 79 3.67 -15.09 9.76
C GLY A 79 3.00 -13.74 10.06
N ARG A 80 3.82 -12.79 10.54
CA ARG A 80 3.41 -11.43 10.97
C ARG A 80 3.85 -10.35 9.99
N PHE A 81 4.74 -10.70 9.07
CA PHE A 81 5.23 -9.84 8.01
C PHE A 81 5.07 -10.54 6.67
N ILE A 82 4.94 -9.74 5.63
CA ILE A 82 5.09 -10.16 4.24
C ILE A 82 6.37 -9.50 3.74
N LEU A 83 7.27 -10.31 3.20
CA LEU A 83 8.48 -9.87 2.52
C LEU A 83 8.26 -10.01 1.02
N LYS A 84 8.70 -9.01 0.26
CA LYS A 84 8.63 -8.95 -1.20
C LYS A 84 10.04 -8.72 -1.74
N PRO A 85 10.69 -9.79 -2.25
CA PRO A 85 12.03 -9.66 -2.83
C PRO A 85 12.01 -8.84 -4.13
N PRO A 86 13.18 -8.38 -4.59
CA PRO A 86 13.38 -7.95 -5.96
C PRO A 86 12.94 -9.04 -6.94
N VAL A 87 12.43 -8.62 -8.10
CA VAL A 87 12.25 -9.50 -9.27
C VAL A 87 13.35 -9.19 -10.29
N LEU A 88 13.80 -10.20 -11.05
CA LEU A 88 14.95 -10.06 -11.94
C LEU A 88 14.73 -8.97 -13.00
N GLU A 89 13.51 -8.87 -13.51
CA GLU A 89 13.12 -7.90 -14.52
C GLU A 89 13.00 -6.48 -13.97
N TRP A 90 12.75 -6.33 -12.66
CA TRP A 90 12.50 -5.05 -11.99
C TRP A 90 13.12 -5.03 -10.57
N PRO A 91 14.46 -4.91 -10.45
CA PRO A 91 15.16 -5.01 -9.17
C PRO A 91 14.75 -3.95 -8.15
N GLU A 92 14.27 -2.78 -8.60
CA GLU A 92 13.92 -1.63 -7.75
C GLU A 92 12.44 -1.61 -7.30
N VAL A 93 11.66 -2.65 -7.60
CA VAL A 93 10.25 -2.74 -7.13
C VAL A 93 10.11 -2.61 -5.61
N PRO A 94 10.98 -3.21 -4.77
CA PRO A 94 10.94 -3.00 -3.33
C PRO A 94 11.03 -1.52 -2.91
N GLN A 95 11.93 -0.77 -3.54
CA GLN A 95 12.14 0.66 -3.30
C GLN A 95 10.95 1.49 -3.78
N ASN A 96 10.41 1.15 -4.96
CA ASN A 96 9.22 1.79 -5.52
C ASN A 96 8.00 1.63 -4.60
N GLU A 97 7.74 0.40 -4.13
CA GLU A 97 6.63 0.12 -3.23
C GLU A 97 6.80 0.85 -1.88
N ASP A 98 8.01 0.81 -1.31
CA ASP A 98 8.32 1.51 -0.06
C ASP A 98 8.08 3.03 -0.17
N LEU A 99 8.58 3.66 -1.24
CA LEU A 99 8.39 5.08 -1.50
C LEU A 99 6.91 5.43 -1.68
N SER A 100 6.19 4.65 -2.49
CA SER A 100 4.77 4.83 -2.80
C SER A 100 3.91 4.75 -1.54
N MET A 101 4.17 3.75 -0.71
CA MET A 101 3.50 3.56 0.58
C MET A 101 3.84 4.67 1.59
N ARG A 102 5.08 5.18 1.60
CA ARG A 102 5.47 6.34 2.43
C ARG A 102 4.77 7.62 1.99
N LEU A 103 4.67 7.87 0.69
CA LEU A 103 3.94 9.03 0.15
C LEU A 103 2.46 8.98 0.55
N ALA A 104 1.85 7.79 0.49
CA ALA A 104 0.48 7.59 0.97
C ALA A 104 0.35 7.90 2.47
N GLY A 105 1.27 7.37 3.30
CA GLY A 105 1.32 7.66 4.74
C GLY A 105 1.48 9.16 5.04
N ALA A 106 2.36 9.86 4.33
CA ALA A 106 2.58 11.29 4.45
C ALA A 106 1.35 12.13 4.06
N ALA A 107 0.53 11.62 3.13
CA ALA A 107 -0.75 12.22 2.75
C ALA A 107 -1.91 11.90 3.72
N GLY A 108 -1.62 11.19 4.82
CA GLY A 108 -2.61 10.81 5.83
C GLY A 108 -3.47 9.61 5.44
N ILE A 109 -3.02 8.77 4.50
CA ILE A 109 -3.59 7.44 4.29
C ILE A 109 -3.07 6.51 5.38
N SER A 110 -3.97 5.72 5.98
CA SER A 110 -3.56 4.65 6.88
C SER A 110 -2.80 3.58 6.10
N VAL A 111 -1.52 3.41 6.41
CA VAL A 111 -0.67 2.33 5.88
C VAL A 111 -0.13 1.49 7.04
N PRO A 112 0.08 0.18 6.87
CA PRO A 112 0.79 -0.64 7.84
C PRO A 112 2.26 -0.21 7.99
N GLU A 113 2.87 -0.60 9.11
CA GLU A 113 4.32 -0.47 9.28
C GLU A 113 5.07 -1.25 8.19
N HIS A 114 6.00 -0.58 7.53
CA HIS A 114 6.70 -1.10 6.37
C HIS A 114 8.11 -0.51 6.26
N GLY A 115 8.91 -1.07 5.36
CA GLY A 115 10.27 -0.61 5.13
C GLY A 115 11.02 -1.60 4.25
N MET A 116 12.34 -1.46 4.19
CA MET A 116 13.19 -2.45 3.55
C MET A 116 14.26 -2.99 4.49
N VAL A 117 14.62 -4.24 4.27
CA VAL A 117 15.71 -4.95 4.94
C VAL A 117 16.70 -5.41 3.87
N PHE A 118 17.99 -5.35 4.18
CA PHE A 118 19.02 -5.93 3.33
C PHE A 118 18.98 -7.45 3.40
N ALA A 119 19.14 -8.11 2.27
CA ALA A 119 19.39 -9.54 2.15
C ALA A 119 20.88 -9.85 2.30
N SER A 120 21.23 -11.14 2.39
CA SER A 120 22.62 -11.61 2.51
C SER A 120 23.50 -11.24 1.30
N ASP A 121 22.90 -11.03 0.13
CA ASP A 121 23.55 -10.52 -1.09
C ASP A 121 23.52 -8.98 -1.19
N SER A 122 23.14 -8.29 -0.10
CA SER A 122 22.97 -6.84 -0.03
C SER A 122 21.87 -6.23 -0.92
N SER A 123 21.03 -7.05 -1.56
CA SER A 123 19.79 -6.56 -2.19
C SER A 123 18.80 -6.03 -1.14
N LEU A 124 17.88 -5.15 -1.55
CA LEU A 124 16.83 -4.63 -0.68
C LEU A 124 15.54 -5.42 -0.84
N VAL A 125 15.00 -5.89 0.27
CA VAL A 125 13.73 -6.63 0.35
C VAL A 125 12.72 -5.77 1.06
N TYR A 126 11.58 -5.51 0.42
CA TYR A 126 10.49 -4.78 1.05
C TYR A 126 9.80 -5.67 2.07
N PHE A 127 9.49 -5.12 3.24
CA PHE A 127 8.66 -5.77 4.23
C PHE A 127 7.46 -4.91 4.58
N VAL A 128 6.36 -5.58 4.91
CA VAL A 128 5.16 -4.93 5.46
C VAL A 128 4.59 -5.78 6.58
N ARG A 129 4.20 -5.14 7.69
CA ARG A 129 3.52 -5.80 8.80
C ARG A 129 2.08 -6.11 8.40
N ARG A 130 1.66 -7.34 8.67
CA ARG A 130 0.30 -7.78 8.45
C ARG A 130 -0.68 -7.09 9.40
N PHE A 131 -1.61 -6.33 8.85
CA PHE A 131 -2.68 -5.68 9.61
C PHE A 131 -3.86 -6.62 9.94
N ASP A 132 -3.93 -7.80 9.31
CA ASP A 132 -4.91 -8.86 9.55
C ASP A 132 -4.50 -9.81 10.71
N ARG A 133 -3.53 -9.38 11.53
CA ARG A 133 -2.98 -10.14 12.66
C ARG A 133 -2.92 -9.26 13.90
N THR A 134 -3.30 -9.82 15.05
CA THR A 134 -3.09 -9.20 16.36
C THR A 134 -2.68 -10.29 17.35
N GLY A 135 -1.41 -10.28 17.76
CA GLY A 135 -0.82 -11.41 18.47
C GLY A 135 -0.92 -12.69 17.63
N ASN A 136 -1.54 -13.74 18.19
CA ASN A 136 -1.81 -15.00 17.50
C ASN A 136 -3.18 -15.05 16.82
N SER A 137 -4.00 -14.02 16.98
CA SER A 137 -5.36 -13.95 16.43
C SER A 137 -5.35 -13.38 15.01
N LYS A 138 -6.24 -13.92 14.18
CA LYS A 138 -6.52 -13.38 12.84
C LYS A 138 -7.67 -12.40 12.93
N ILE A 139 -7.55 -11.28 12.22
CA ILE A 139 -8.65 -10.33 12.02
C ILE A 139 -9.30 -10.65 10.67
N ALA A 140 -10.63 -10.63 10.61
CA ALA A 140 -11.35 -10.83 9.36
C ALA A 140 -11.07 -9.66 8.40
N VAL A 141 -10.59 -10.01 7.21
CA VAL A 141 -10.29 -9.09 6.10
C VAL A 141 -10.82 -9.74 4.83
N GLU A 142 -11.58 -8.99 4.05
CA GLU A 142 -12.10 -9.43 2.76
C GLU A 142 -11.79 -8.40 1.68
N ASP A 143 -11.26 -8.86 0.55
CA ASP A 143 -10.98 -7.99 -0.59
C ASP A 143 -12.28 -7.62 -1.34
N PHE A 144 -12.30 -6.48 -2.02
CA PHE A 144 -13.51 -6.00 -2.69
C PHE A 144 -13.94 -6.92 -3.83
N GLY A 145 -13.03 -7.71 -4.39
CA GLY A 145 -13.36 -8.70 -5.42
C GLY A 145 -14.18 -9.85 -4.83
N GLN A 146 -13.84 -10.30 -3.63
CA GLN A 146 -14.63 -11.28 -2.88
C GLN A 146 -16.00 -10.73 -2.50
N LEU A 147 -16.05 -9.50 -1.96
CA LEU A 147 -17.29 -8.85 -1.55
C LEU A 147 -18.24 -8.59 -2.72
N ALA A 148 -17.70 -8.30 -3.90
CA ALA A 148 -18.48 -8.13 -5.14
C ALA A 148 -18.89 -9.46 -5.80
N GLY A 149 -18.48 -10.62 -5.25
CA GLY A 149 -18.75 -11.93 -5.85
C GLY A 149 -18.13 -12.09 -7.25
N LEU A 150 -17.01 -11.39 -7.53
CA LEU A 150 -16.40 -11.42 -8.86
C LEU A 150 -15.78 -12.79 -9.15
N SER A 151 -16.09 -13.32 -10.34
CA SER A 151 -15.40 -14.49 -10.88
C SER A 151 -14.18 -14.06 -11.70
N ARG A 152 -13.35 -15.02 -12.14
CA ARG A 152 -12.19 -14.72 -13.02
C ARG A 152 -12.57 -13.93 -14.28
N ASN A 153 -13.80 -14.07 -14.77
CA ASN A 153 -14.28 -13.42 -16.00
C ASN A 153 -14.82 -12.00 -15.79
N THR A 154 -15.26 -11.63 -14.59
CA THR A 154 -15.87 -10.32 -14.31
C THR A 154 -14.92 -9.33 -13.65
N LYS A 155 -13.68 -9.75 -13.33
CA LYS A 155 -12.70 -8.91 -12.61
C LYS A 155 -12.29 -7.62 -13.35
N TYR A 156 -12.41 -7.59 -14.68
CA TYR A 156 -12.02 -6.44 -15.51
C TYR A 156 -13.16 -5.42 -15.72
N ASP A 157 -14.40 -5.77 -15.38
CA ASP A 157 -15.57 -4.88 -15.48
C ASP A 157 -15.96 -4.33 -14.10
N PHE A 158 -15.01 -3.68 -13.44
CA PHE A 158 -15.26 -2.96 -12.19
C PHE A 158 -14.89 -1.49 -12.32
N SER A 159 -15.44 -0.65 -11.44
CA SER A 159 -15.30 0.80 -11.52
C SER A 159 -15.35 1.44 -10.14
N MET A 160 -14.87 2.68 -10.03
CA MET A 160 -14.88 3.39 -8.76
C MET A 160 -16.28 3.59 -8.18
N GLU A 161 -17.31 3.72 -9.02
CA GLU A 161 -18.72 3.82 -8.60
C GLU A 161 -19.22 2.51 -7.99
N LYS A 162 -18.80 1.36 -8.54
CA LYS A 162 -19.13 0.05 -7.97
C LYS A 162 -18.39 -0.15 -6.63
N MET A 163 -17.15 0.37 -6.48
CA MET A 163 -16.44 0.39 -5.19
C MET A 163 -17.21 1.16 -4.11
N VAL A 164 -17.85 2.30 -4.48
CA VAL A 164 -18.69 3.07 -3.55
C VAL A 164 -19.88 2.24 -3.06
N GLY A 165 -20.47 1.41 -3.92
CA GLY A 165 -21.56 0.49 -3.54
C GLY A 165 -21.15 -0.53 -2.47
N ILE A 166 -19.93 -1.08 -2.56
CA ILE A 166 -19.37 -1.98 -1.52
C ILE A 166 -19.24 -1.24 -0.19
N ILE A 167 -18.73 0.00 -0.21
CA ILE A 167 -18.62 0.81 1.01
C ILE A 167 -20.01 1.04 1.63
N ASP A 168 -21.01 1.41 0.83
CA ASP A 168 -22.38 1.63 1.29
C ASP A 168 -23.02 0.39 1.89
N GLN A 169 -22.74 -0.78 1.32
CA GLN A 169 -23.35 -2.04 1.74
C GLN A 169 -22.72 -2.59 3.03
N PHE A 170 -21.39 -2.52 3.17
CA PHE A 170 -20.68 -3.31 4.18
C PHE A 170 -20.03 -2.48 5.29
N CYS A 171 -19.72 -1.19 5.08
CA CYS A 171 -19.05 -0.40 6.10
C CYS A 171 -20.02 0.07 7.19
N THR A 172 -19.57 0.10 8.44
CA THR A 172 -20.39 0.59 9.56
C THR A 172 -20.65 2.10 9.46
N PHE A 173 -19.69 2.86 8.92
CA PHE A 173 -19.81 4.32 8.72
C PHE A 173 -19.42 4.71 7.28
N PRO A 174 -20.28 4.46 6.27
CA PRO A 174 -19.92 4.60 4.86
C PRO A 174 -19.41 6.00 4.47
N ALA A 175 -19.98 7.07 5.03
CA ALA A 175 -19.56 8.44 4.70
C ALA A 175 -18.08 8.71 4.99
N LEU A 176 -17.56 8.19 6.11
CA LEU A 176 -16.15 8.32 6.47
C LEU A 176 -15.25 7.50 5.52
N GLU A 177 -15.68 6.28 5.23
CA GLU A 177 -14.92 5.35 4.39
C GLU A 177 -14.90 5.76 2.92
N LYS A 178 -15.96 6.41 2.41
CA LYS A 178 -15.97 7.04 1.07
C LYS A 178 -14.92 8.14 0.96
N LEU A 179 -14.75 8.97 1.99
CA LEU A 179 -13.71 9.99 2.00
C LEU A 179 -12.31 9.35 2.01
N ARG A 180 -12.11 8.27 2.76
CA ARG A 180 -10.85 7.50 2.75
C ARG A 180 -10.58 6.87 1.38
N LEU A 181 -11.60 6.29 0.76
CA LEU A 181 -11.53 5.73 -0.60
C LEU A 181 -11.16 6.81 -1.61
N LEU A 182 -11.82 7.98 -1.59
CA LEU A 182 -11.51 9.10 -2.48
C LEU A 182 -10.04 9.54 -2.37
N LYS A 183 -9.53 9.69 -1.13
CA LYS A 183 -8.12 10.04 -0.91
C LYS A 183 -7.18 8.97 -1.46
N LEU A 184 -7.50 7.69 -1.25
CA LEU A 184 -6.70 6.59 -1.77
C LEU A 184 -6.72 6.52 -3.30
N THR A 185 -7.86 6.79 -3.93
CA THR A 185 -7.97 6.90 -5.40
C THR A 185 -7.11 8.04 -5.93
N LEU A 186 -7.13 9.21 -5.28
CA LEU A 186 -6.25 10.33 -5.63
C LEU A 186 -4.78 9.97 -5.46
N ILE A 187 -4.40 9.25 -4.40
CA ILE A 187 -3.02 8.79 -4.23
C ILE A 187 -2.61 7.86 -5.37
N ASN A 188 -3.41 6.85 -5.71
CA ASN A 188 -3.10 5.94 -6.82
C ASN A 188 -2.92 6.70 -8.15
N PHE A 189 -3.78 7.69 -8.42
CA PHE A 189 -3.63 8.57 -9.57
C PHE A 189 -2.31 9.36 -9.54
N LEU A 190 -2.00 10.01 -8.41
CA LEU A 190 -0.82 10.88 -8.28
C LEU A 190 0.51 10.12 -8.35
N ILE A 191 0.55 8.89 -7.83
CA ILE A 191 1.76 8.07 -7.87
C ILE A 191 1.89 7.27 -9.18
N GLY A 192 0.90 7.28 -10.07
CA GLY A 192 0.91 6.46 -11.28
C GLY A 192 0.73 4.95 -11.00
N ASN A 193 -0.23 4.60 -10.14
CA ASN A 193 -0.59 3.20 -9.89
C ASN A 193 -1.73 2.76 -10.81
N GLU A 194 -1.37 2.27 -11.99
CA GLU A 194 -2.26 1.75 -13.02
C GLU A 194 -2.73 0.31 -12.76
N ASP A 195 -2.19 -0.36 -11.74
CA ASP A 195 -2.54 -1.75 -11.38
C ASP A 195 -3.35 -1.84 -10.06
N ALA A 196 -3.81 -0.71 -9.53
CA ALA A 196 -4.68 -0.64 -8.35
C ALA A 196 -6.10 -1.19 -8.61
N HIS A 197 -6.21 -2.49 -8.89
CA HIS A 197 -7.46 -3.16 -9.21
C HIS A 197 -8.28 -3.51 -7.96
N VAL A 198 -9.50 -4.00 -8.16
CA VAL A 198 -10.49 -4.27 -7.09
C VAL A 198 -9.93 -5.08 -5.90
N LYS A 199 -8.99 -6.01 -6.10
CA LYS A 199 -8.43 -6.83 -5.01
C LYS A 199 -7.38 -6.12 -4.14
N ASN A 200 -6.95 -4.92 -4.51
CA ASN A 200 -5.99 -4.12 -3.73
C ASN A 200 -6.72 -3.24 -2.70
N PHE A 201 -8.04 -3.39 -2.59
CA PHE A 201 -8.88 -2.76 -1.59
C PHE A 201 -9.54 -3.85 -0.78
N SER A 202 -9.53 -3.69 0.54
CA SER A 202 -10.14 -4.64 1.46
C SER A 202 -10.92 -3.92 2.55
N LEU A 203 -11.93 -4.60 3.10
CA LEU A 203 -12.55 -4.22 4.35
C LEU A 203 -11.95 -5.05 5.49
N ILE A 204 -11.84 -4.43 6.67
CA ILE A 204 -11.37 -5.08 7.89
C ILE A 204 -12.43 -4.94 8.99
N LYS A 205 -12.66 -6.04 9.73
CA LYS A 205 -13.57 -6.04 10.88
C LYS A 205 -12.82 -5.88 12.19
N ARG A 206 -12.96 -4.73 12.87
CA ARG A 206 -12.39 -4.47 14.20
C ARG A 206 -13.49 -4.39 15.25
N GLY A 207 -13.67 -5.48 16.00
CA GLY A 207 -14.80 -5.63 16.91
C GLY A 207 -16.12 -5.63 16.14
N VAL A 208 -16.96 -4.64 16.38
CA VAL A 208 -18.24 -4.44 15.66
C VAL A 208 -18.13 -3.57 14.42
N LYS A 209 -17.00 -2.87 14.22
CA LYS A 209 -16.80 -1.95 13.10
C LYS A 209 -16.25 -2.67 11.88
N ILE A 210 -16.85 -2.42 10.72
CA ILE A 210 -16.31 -2.77 9.41
C ILE A 210 -15.91 -1.47 8.72
N GLU A 211 -14.65 -1.38 8.33
CA GLU A 211 -14.04 -0.18 7.75
C GLU A 211 -13.04 -0.55 6.65
N LEU A 212 -12.58 0.43 5.87
CA LEU A 212 -11.53 0.22 4.89
C LEU A 212 -10.23 -0.20 5.60
N ALA A 213 -9.61 -1.27 5.12
CA ALA A 213 -8.32 -1.72 5.61
C ALA A 213 -7.23 -0.65 5.34
N PRO A 214 -6.10 -0.68 6.07
CA PRO A 214 -4.92 0.07 5.69
C PRO A 214 -4.55 -0.20 4.22
N ALA A 215 -4.11 0.81 3.48
CA ALA A 215 -3.69 0.63 2.10
C ALA A 215 -2.43 -0.25 2.03
N TYR A 216 -2.33 -1.06 0.99
CA TYR A 216 -1.22 -1.98 0.72
C TYR A 216 -1.06 -2.12 -0.80
N ASP A 217 0.05 -2.72 -1.25
CA ASP A 217 0.36 -2.94 -2.67
C ASP A 217 0.24 -1.66 -3.52
N LEU A 218 0.75 -0.54 -2.97
CA LEU A 218 0.86 0.73 -3.71
C LEU A 218 2.21 0.77 -4.42
N VAL A 219 2.17 0.77 -5.75
CA VAL A 219 3.36 0.76 -6.60
C VAL A 219 3.16 1.74 -7.74
N ASN A 220 4.16 2.58 -8.04
CA ASN A 220 4.16 3.35 -9.29
C ASN A 220 4.43 2.38 -10.45
N THR A 221 3.40 1.94 -11.14
CA THR A 221 3.52 1.05 -12.30
C THR A 221 3.79 1.82 -13.59
N THR A 222 3.39 3.10 -13.65
CA THR A 222 3.59 3.96 -14.82
C THR A 222 5.06 4.09 -15.21
N ILE A 223 5.97 4.16 -14.24
CA ILE A 223 7.42 4.25 -14.48
C ILE A 223 7.98 3.06 -15.30
N VAL A 224 7.26 1.93 -15.27
CA VAL A 224 7.61 0.69 -15.97
C VAL A 224 6.79 0.52 -17.25
N LEU A 225 5.48 0.71 -17.15
CA LEU A 225 4.54 0.31 -18.20
C LEU A 225 4.54 1.25 -19.42
N ASN A 226 5.02 2.50 -19.27
CA ASN A 226 4.82 3.56 -20.28
C ASN A 226 3.35 3.59 -20.77
N GLY A 227 2.42 3.34 -19.85
CA GLY A 227 1.01 3.16 -20.14
C GLY A 227 0.34 4.47 -20.54
N THR A 228 -0.80 4.33 -21.23
CA THR A 228 -1.68 5.47 -21.53
C THR A 228 -2.68 5.74 -20.43
N GLU A 229 -2.82 4.82 -19.46
CA GLU A 229 -3.78 4.93 -18.38
C GLU A 229 -3.18 5.62 -17.16
N GLU A 230 -4.05 6.23 -16.34
CA GLU A 230 -3.65 6.98 -15.14
C GLU A 230 -4.17 6.27 -13.87
N ILE A 231 -5.16 5.38 -14.00
CA ILE A 231 -5.72 4.53 -12.93
C ILE A 231 -6.25 3.20 -13.50
N ALA A 232 -6.27 2.16 -12.66
CA ALA A 232 -6.81 0.84 -13.03
C ALA A 232 -8.34 0.81 -13.16
N LEU A 233 -9.04 1.37 -12.18
CA LEU A 233 -10.50 1.34 -12.05
C LEU A 233 -11.08 2.65 -12.62
N PRO A 234 -11.91 2.60 -13.66
CA PRO A 234 -12.41 3.80 -14.31
C PRO A 234 -13.27 4.67 -13.38
N ILE A 235 -13.25 5.98 -13.65
CA ILE A 235 -14.15 6.98 -13.09
C ILE A 235 -14.92 7.58 -14.27
N SER A 236 -16.26 7.51 -14.25
CA SER A 236 -17.10 7.94 -15.37
C SER A 236 -16.69 7.28 -16.70
N GLY A 237 -16.30 6.00 -16.64
CA GLY A 237 -15.83 5.23 -17.81
C GLY A 237 -14.43 5.58 -18.32
N LYS A 238 -13.72 6.53 -17.67
CA LYS A 238 -12.38 6.95 -18.08
C LYS A 238 -11.30 6.39 -17.17
N ARG A 239 -10.17 6.00 -17.78
CA ARG A 239 -8.94 5.60 -17.09
C ARG A 239 -7.77 6.56 -17.34
N ASN A 240 -7.91 7.47 -18.30
CA ASN A 240 -6.94 8.50 -18.65
C ASN A 240 -7.59 9.88 -18.88
N ARG A 241 -6.77 10.92 -19.02
CA ARG A 241 -7.18 12.32 -19.17
C ARG A 241 -8.12 12.74 -18.04
N LEU A 242 -7.85 12.24 -16.84
CA LEU A 242 -8.65 12.50 -15.65
C LEU A 242 -8.38 13.91 -15.15
N LYS A 243 -9.44 14.69 -15.18
CA LYS A 243 -9.49 16.04 -14.64
C LYS A 243 -10.08 16.06 -13.23
N ARG A 244 -9.81 17.15 -12.52
CA ARG A 244 -10.39 17.49 -11.22
C ARG A 244 -11.90 17.21 -11.11
N GLU A 245 -12.67 17.55 -12.15
CA GLU A 245 -14.12 17.34 -12.18
C GLU A 245 -14.54 15.88 -12.00
N HIS A 246 -13.78 14.92 -12.55
CA HIS A 246 -14.09 13.50 -12.41
C HIS A 246 -13.97 13.05 -10.95
N PHE A 247 -12.96 13.55 -10.21
CA PHE A 247 -12.77 13.20 -8.81
C PHE A 247 -13.73 13.93 -7.88
N PHE A 248 -13.87 15.24 -8.03
CA PHE A 248 -14.54 16.06 -7.02
C PHE A 248 -16.02 16.34 -7.33
N GLU A 249 -16.37 16.54 -8.60
CA GLU A 249 -17.76 16.78 -8.99
C GLU A 249 -18.49 15.45 -9.16
N TYR A 250 -17.98 14.60 -10.06
CA TYR A 250 -18.63 13.34 -10.35
C TYR A 250 -18.46 12.31 -9.22
N LEU A 251 -17.23 11.85 -8.93
CA LEU A 251 -17.04 10.77 -7.96
C LEU A 251 -17.42 11.21 -6.54
N ALA A 252 -16.90 12.34 -6.06
CA ALA A 252 -17.08 12.72 -4.66
C ALA A 252 -18.46 13.34 -4.36
N ARG A 253 -18.95 14.27 -5.18
CA ARG A 253 -20.23 14.96 -4.94
C ARG A 253 -21.42 14.13 -5.44
N GLU A 254 -21.43 13.71 -6.71
CA GLU A 254 -22.58 12.98 -7.27
C GLU A 254 -22.65 11.53 -6.79
N ARG A 255 -21.55 10.77 -6.88
CA ARG A 255 -21.55 9.32 -6.56
C ARG A 255 -21.40 9.03 -5.08
N MET A 256 -20.49 9.72 -4.38
CA MET A 256 -20.25 9.48 -2.94
C MET A 256 -21.15 10.33 -2.02
N ARG A 257 -21.80 11.38 -2.54
CA ARG A 257 -22.65 12.33 -1.77
C ARG A 257 -21.91 13.02 -0.62
N LEU A 258 -20.62 13.34 -0.82
CA LEU A 258 -19.82 14.07 0.17
C LEU A 258 -20.16 15.56 0.13
N GLN A 259 -20.80 16.07 1.21
CA GLN A 259 -21.31 17.45 1.29
C GLN A 259 -20.23 18.52 1.49
N ARG A 260 -19.07 18.16 2.05
CA ARG A 260 -17.92 19.06 2.25
C ARG A 260 -16.67 18.41 1.69
N LEU A 261 -16.18 18.94 0.59
CA LEU A 261 -14.90 18.51 0.02
C LEU A 261 -13.78 19.40 0.58
N PRO A 262 -12.59 18.84 0.89
CA PRO A 262 -11.46 19.62 1.36
C PRO A 262 -11.12 20.81 0.45
N SER A 263 -11.45 20.73 -0.84
CA SER A 263 -11.26 21.77 -1.87
C SER A 263 -11.73 23.17 -1.50
N GLU A 264 -12.72 23.30 -0.62
CA GLU A 264 -13.20 24.62 -0.16
C GLU A 264 -12.18 25.32 0.75
N ARG A 265 -11.30 24.56 1.41
CA ARG A 265 -10.21 25.07 2.25
C ARG A 265 -8.98 25.48 1.42
N TRP A 266 -8.69 24.76 0.34
CA TRP A 266 -7.51 24.99 -0.53
C TRP A 266 -7.64 26.20 -1.46
N ARG A 267 -8.84 26.78 -1.61
CA ARG A 267 -9.02 28.06 -2.32
C ARG A 267 -8.54 29.28 -1.54
N ARG A 268 -8.19 29.14 -0.26
CA ARG A 268 -7.68 30.24 0.58
C ARG A 268 -6.25 29.96 1.03
N LYS A 269 -5.32 30.30 0.15
CA LYS A 269 -4.01 30.95 0.38
C LYS A 269 -3.04 30.55 -0.73
N SER A 270 -3.02 31.37 -1.78
CA SER A 270 -1.80 31.51 -2.58
C SER A 270 -0.73 32.16 -1.68
N PRO A 271 0.48 31.59 -1.55
CA PRO A 271 1.59 32.25 -0.85
C PRO A 271 2.11 33.52 -1.56
N LEU A 272 1.54 33.90 -2.72
CA LEU A 272 2.01 35.02 -3.54
C LEU A 272 1.23 36.33 -3.32
N ASP A 273 0.15 36.35 -2.54
CA ASP A 273 -0.66 37.56 -2.28
C ASP A 273 -0.22 38.38 -1.05
N CYS A 274 0.97 38.13 -0.48
CA CYS A 274 1.50 38.87 0.68
C CYS A 274 2.69 39.79 0.34
N ARG A 275 2.68 40.39 -0.86
CA ARG A 275 3.58 41.50 -1.21
C ARG A 275 2.83 42.57 -2.00
N ASP A 276 1.91 43.25 -1.34
CA ASP A 276 1.70 44.68 -1.58
C ASP A 276 0.79 45.24 -0.49
N GLY A 277 1.30 46.22 0.25
CA GLY A 277 0.58 46.83 1.37
C GLY A 277 1.52 47.59 2.29
N ARG A 278 2.05 48.70 1.77
CA ARG A 278 2.75 49.73 2.55
C ARG A 278 1.89 50.24 3.70
N ASN A 279 2.48 50.35 4.88
CA ASN A 279 2.72 51.62 5.59
C ASN A 279 3.83 51.42 6.61
#